data_AF-A0A5K0XEQ6-F1
#
_entry.id   AF-A0A5K0XEQ6-F1
#
_cell.length_a   1.000
_cell.length_b   1.000
_cell.length_c   1.000
_cell.angle_alpha   90.00
_cell.angle_beta   90.00
_cell.angle_gamma   90.00
#
_symmetry.space_group_name_H-M   'P 1'
#
loop_
_entity.id
_entity.type
_entity.pdbx_description
1 polymer ?
#
loop_
_entity_poly.entity_id
_entity_poly.type
_entity_poly.pdbx_seq_one_letter_code
_entity_poly.pdbx_strand_id
1 'polypeptide(L)' 'SGKYFRGARFSNYEAWLSDPTHIRPSAHVVWPVVGQEILNGDVGGGFQGIQISSGFFWIWRVSGIT' A
#
# COMPACT_ATOMS: atom_id res chain seq x y z
N SER A 1 -16.68 -4.41 2.43
CA SER A 1 -16.35 -4.04 3.83
C SER A 1 -14.93 -4.40 4.27
N GLY A 2 -14.17 -5.35 3.68
CA GLY A 2 -12.77 -5.64 4.10
C GLY A 2 -11.63 -4.84 3.42
N LYS A 3 -11.87 -4.31 2.21
CA LYS A 3 -10.85 -3.56 1.43
C LYS A 3 -10.57 -2.16 1.96
N TYR A 4 -11.61 -1.43 2.38
CA TYR A 4 -11.45 -0.07 2.91
C TYR A 4 -10.72 -0.05 4.27
N PHE A 5 -10.96 -1.02 5.16
CA PHE A 5 -10.28 -1.08 6.47
C PHE A 5 -8.78 -1.42 6.35
N ARG A 6 -8.39 -2.25 5.36
CA ARG A 6 -6.98 -2.50 5.03
C ARG A 6 -6.34 -1.34 4.26
N GLY A 7 -7.10 -0.68 3.39
CA GLY A 7 -6.67 0.54 2.70
C GLY A 7 -6.36 1.70 3.66
N ALA A 8 -7.21 1.94 4.65
CA ALA A 8 -7.03 3.05 5.60
C ALA A 8 -5.97 2.79 6.69
N ARG A 9 -5.58 1.53 6.96
CA ARG A 9 -4.70 1.19 8.10
C ARG A 9 -3.42 0.43 7.74
N PHE A 10 -3.37 -0.22 6.56
CA PHE A 10 -2.25 -1.06 6.12
C PHE A 10 -1.91 -0.85 4.63
N SER A 11 -2.18 0.34 4.10
CA SER A 11 -1.80 0.72 2.75
C SER A 11 -1.16 2.10 2.76
N ASN A 12 -0.26 2.34 1.80
CA ASN A 12 0.38 3.65 1.64
C ASN A 12 -0.39 4.54 0.65
N TYR A 13 -1.71 4.44 0.60
CA TYR A 13 -2.53 5.13 -0.40
C TYR A 13 -2.42 6.67 -0.32
N GLU A 14 -2.47 7.26 0.87
CA GLU A 14 -2.31 8.71 1.06
C GLU A 14 -0.90 9.18 0.63
N ALA A 15 0.14 8.45 1.03
CA ALA A 15 1.50 8.75 0.62
C ALA A 15 1.66 8.63 -0.90
N TRP A 16 1.12 7.55 -1.50
CA TRP A 16 1.10 7.35 -2.95
C TRP A 16 0.33 8.44 -3.70
N LEU A 17 -0.78 8.95 -3.14
CA LEU A 17 -1.53 10.07 -3.73
C LEU A 17 -0.68 11.34 -3.81
N SER A 18 0.23 11.55 -2.85
CA SER A 18 1.13 12.72 -2.81
C SER A 18 2.29 12.62 -3.81
N ASP A 19 2.82 11.42 -4.06
CA ASP A 19 3.88 11.18 -5.05
C ASP A 19 3.69 9.82 -5.76
N PRO A 20 2.79 9.75 -6.76
CA PRO A 20 2.46 8.49 -7.44
C PRO A 20 3.57 8.01 -8.38
N THR A 21 4.62 8.81 -8.60
CA THR A 21 5.75 8.49 -9.48
C THR A 21 6.89 7.79 -8.75
N HIS A 22 7.16 8.16 -7.50
CA HIS A 22 8.26 7.57 -6.73
C HIS A 22 7.78 6.58 -5.67
N ILE A 23 6.55 6.71 -5.17
CA ILE A 23 5.98 5.79 -4.18
C ILE A 23 5.30 4.64 -4.91
N ARG A 24 5.60 3.41 -4.50
CA ARG A 24 5.01 2.20 -5.09
C ARG A 24 3.74 1.82 -4.33
N PRO A 25 2.65 1.44 -5.01
CA PRO A 25 1.41 1.08 -4.34
C PRO A 25 1.61 -0.20 -3.51
N SER A 26 1.21 -0.16 -2.24
CA SER A 26 1.25 -1.30 -1.33
C SER A 26 0.03 -1.31 -0.41
N ALA A 27 -0.56 -2.49 -0.21
CA ALA A 27 -1.77 -2.68 0.61
C ALA A 27 -1.77 -4.02 1.38
N HIS A 28 -0.60 -4.64 1.54
CA HIS A 28 -0.44 -5.91 2.24
C HIS A 28 0.86 -5.86 3.06
N VAL A 29 0.76 -6.13 4.36
CA VAL A 29 1.88 -6.25 5.30
C VAL A 29 1.93 -7.66 5.87
N VAL A 30 3.12 -8.25 5.87
CA VAL A 30 3.40 -9.57 6.44
C VAL A 30 3.78 -9.43 7.91
N TRP A 31 3.33 -10.36 8.75
CA TRP A 31 3.61 -10.34 10.18
C TRP A 31 4.95 -11.02 10.51
N PRO A 32 5.75 -10.48 11.45
CA PRO A 32 7.03 -11.04 11.84
C PRO A 32 6.86 -12.23 12.80
N VAL A 33 6.64 -13.42 12.24
CA VAL A 33 6.47 -14.65 13.04
C VAL A 33 7.69 -15.56 12.93
N VAL A 34 8.20 -15.75 11.70
CA VAL A 34 9.28 -16.71 11.39
C VAL A 34 10.35 -16.16 10.44
N GLY A 35 10.49 -14.83 10.30
CA GLY A 35 11.43 -14.21 9.35
C GLY A 35 10.81 -13.80 8.00
N GLN A 36 9.53 -14.08 7.80
CA GLN A 36 8.76 -13.73 6.60
C GLN A 36 8.53 -12.21 6.44
N GLU A 37 8.81 -11.40 7.46
CA GLU A 37 8.78 -9.94 7.38
C GLU A 37 9.78 -9.37 6.38
N ILE A 38 10.77 -10.16 5.92
CA ILE A 38 11.64 -9.81 4.79
C ILE A 38 10.85 -9.50 3.50
N LEU A 39 9.62 -10.02 3.39
CA LEU A 39 8.71 -9.72 2.27
C LEU A 39 8.13 -8.30 2.33
N ASN A 40 8.23 -7.60 3.46
CA ASN A 40 7.84 -6.20 3.58
C ASN A 40 8.98 -5.30 3.08
N GLY A 41 9.07 -5.15 1.75
CA GLY A 41 10.04 -4.25 1.14
C GLY A 41 9.69 -2.78 1.37
N ASP A 42 10.70 -1.91 1.36
CA ASP A 42 10.48 -0.46 1.30
C ASP A 42 9.84 -0.08 -0.03
N VAL A 43 8.64 0.50 0.04
CA VAL A 43 7.84 0.93 -1.12
C VAL A 43 7.71 2.45 -1.19
N GLY A 44 8.46 3.19 -0.36
CA GLY A 44 8.41 4.64 -0.26
C GLY A 44 7.28 5.15 0.65
N GLY A 45 7.39 6.42 1.05
CA GLY A 45 6.43 7.06 1.96
C GLY A 45 6.51 6.57 3.41
N GLY A 46 7.67 6.04 3.84
CA GLY A 46 7.87 5.50 5.19
C GLY A 46 7.13 4.19 5.45
N PHE A 47 6.67 3.50 4.41
CA PHE A 47 5.89 2.27 4.51
C PHE A 47 6.67 1.07 3.98
N GLN A 48 6.61 -0.04 4.72
CA GLN A 48 7.18 -1.32 4.33
C GLN A 48 6.07 -2.36 4.16
N GLY A 49 6.03 -2.99 2.99
CA GLY A 49 5.00 -3.93 2.64
C GLY A 49 5.20 -4.57 1.28
N ILE A 50 4.23 -5.36 0.85
CA ILE A 50 4.26 -6.01 -0.46
C ILE A 50 3.72 -5.03 -1.49
N GLN A 51 4.49 -4.78 -2.54
CA GLN A 51 4.04 -4.02 -3.70
C GLN A 51 2.90 -4.75 -4.41
N ILE A 52 1.82 -4.03 -4.72
CA ILE A 52 0.69 -4.57 -5.48
C ILE A 52 0.77 -4.15 -6.96
N SER A 53 0.41 -5.06 -7.88
CA SER A 53 0.34 -4.80 -9.33
C SER A 53 -1.11 -4.78 -9.86
N SER A 54 -2.11 -4.88 -8.99
CA SER A 54 -3.52 -5.02 -9.37
C SER A 54 -4.22 -3.72 -9.79
N GLY A 55 -3.56 -2.56 -9.72
CA GLY A 55 -4.10 -1.28 -10.17
C GLY A 55 -5.16 -0.61 -9.26
N PHE A 56 -5.41 -1.10 -8.04
CA PHE A 56 -6.46 -0.55 -7.16
C PHE A 56 -6.30 0.94 -6.83
N PHE A 57 -5.06 1.40 -6.65
CA PHE A 57 -4.79 2.80 -6.29
C PHE A 57 -5.18 3.76 -7.42
N TRP A 58 -5.00 3.36 -8.68
CA TRP A 58 -5.46 4.13 -9.83
C TRP A 58 -6.98 4.21 -9.90
N ILE A 59 -7.67 3.10 -9.62
CA ILE A 59 -9.15 3.07 -9.57
C ILE A 59 -9.67 4.01 -8.49
N TRP A 60 -9.12 3.92 -7.28
CA TRP A 60 -9.52 4.78 -6.16
C TRP A 60 -9.27 6.26 -6.42
N ARG A 61 -8.13 6.59 -7.05
CA ARG A 61 -7.80 7.97 -7.46
C ARG A 61 -8.82 8.51 -8.45
N VAL A 62 -9.19 7.73 -9.47
CA VAL A 62 -10.20 8.13 -10.46
C VAL A 62 -11.61 8.20 -9.84
N SER A 63 -11.89 7.40 -8.80
CA SER A 63 -13.12 7.48 -8.02
C SER A 63 -13.18 8.66 -7.03
N GLY A 64 -12.15 9.51 -6.97
CA GLY A 64 -12.13 10.69 -6.11
C GLY A 64 -11.89 10.40 -4.62
N ILE A 65 -11.33 9.23 -4.29
CA ILE A 65 -10.97 8.89 -2.91
C ILE A 65 -9.65 9.59 -2.58
N THR A 66 -9.65 10.46 -1.57
CA THR A 66 -8.50 11.19 -1.05
C THR A 66 -8.25 10.84 0.40
#